data_AF-A0A7W0Y321-F1
#
_entry.id   AF-A0A7W0Y321-F1
#
_cell.length_a   1.000
_cell.length_b   1.000
_cell.length_c   1.000
_cell.angle_alpha   90.00
_cell.angle_beta   90.00
_cell.angle_gamma   90.00
#
_symmetry.space_group_name_H-M   'P 1'
#
loop_
_entity.id
_entity.type
_entity.pdbx_description
1 polymer ?
#
loop_
_entity_poly.entity_id
_entity_poly.type
_entity_poly.pdbx_seq_one_letter_code
_entity_poly.pdbx_strand_id
1 'polypeptide(L)'
;MTSAVRSPGTHAVIVAASVNARQQRSIGRATAALTICMRRRVPRGRRTPKGRWWACNSARTAMLPDDLLGRHVTLPIRRFADAGAFLAVDPQDDGETILLPYSEVPADANVGDALPVFIHLDSEERPIATTKTPKLALGEVAFLEVTATTEIGAFVDWGLGKELLVPFAEQATELAVADRQPIGLYRDKSGRLAGTMYVSDMLVDRRKVVLDEWIVGEAWRNDPDIGLFAILERSFVGLVPASEPHTLRRGESARFRVSSILPDGKLVLSLRQHAYQELEADAARILAILGKPGAPRIGDRSNPDTIRDLFGLSKKAFKRAVGRLLKDGAVSIDNDGCVVVAR
;
A
#
# COMPACT_ATOMS: atom_id res chain seq x y z
N MET A 1 49.65 31.83 -40.73
CA MET A 1 48.70 32.53 -39.84
C MET A 1 47.45 31.67 -39.74
N THR A 2 47.11 31.30 -38.52
CA THR A 2 46.30 30.16 -38.11
C THR A 2 44.80 30.47 -38.16
N SER A 3 44.01 29.58 -38.77
CA SER A 3 42.54 29.60 -38.79
C SER A 3 42.01 28.75 -37.62
N ALA A 4 41.13 29.31 -36.80
CA ALA A 4 40.53 28.65 -35.65
C ALA A 4 39.06 28.29 -35.94
N VAL A 5 38.78 26.99 -35.89
CA VAL A 5 37.47 26.33 -35.96
C VAL A 5 36.66 26.63 -34.70
N ARG A 6 35.40 27.06 -34.84
CA ARG A 6 34.41 27.13 -33.74
C ARG A 6 33.47 25.92 -33.79
N SER A 7 33.51 25.10 -32.75
CA SER A 7 32.62 23.96 -32.51
C SER A 7 31.25 24.40 -31.96
N PRO A 8 30.11 23.88 -32.43
CA PRO A 8 28.81 24.06 -31.77
C PRO A 8 28.57 22.89 -30.80
N GLY A 9 29.05 23.01 -29.56
CA GLY A 9 29.05 21.92 -28.57
C GLY A 9 28.44 22.23 -27.20
N THR A 10 27.74 23.36 -27.02
CA THR A 10 27.45 23.84 -25.64
C THR A 10 25.96 24.07 -25.33
N HIS A 11 25.06 24.06 -26.31
CA HIS A 11 23.62 24.32 -26.04
C HIS A 11 22.77 23.07 -25.73
N ALA A 12 23.22 21.85 -26.07
CA ALA A 12 22.46 20.61 -25.82
C ALA A 12 22.64 20.04 -24.40
N VAL A 13 23.71 20.43 -23.69
CA VAL A 13 24.00 19.95 -22.32
C VAL A 13 23.17 20.68 -21.26
N ILE A 14 22.67 21.89 -21.57
CA ILE A 14 21.90 22.72 -20.61
C ILE A 14 20.43 22.27 -20.52
N VAL A 15 19.87 21.66 -21.58
CA VAL A 15 18.47 21.19 -21.57
C VAL A 15 18.31 19.84 -20.86
N ALA A 16 19.29 18.94 -20.94
CA ALA A 16 19.26 17.64 -20.27
C ALA A 16 19.44 17.76 -18.74
N ALA A 17 20.24 18.74 -18.29
CA ALA A 17 20.39 19.07 -16.87
C ALA A 17 19.11 19.70 -16.27
N SER A 18 18.31 20.41 -17.07
CA SER A 18 17.05 21.04 -16.64
C SER A 18 15.91 20.03 -16.40
N VAL A 19 15.84 18.96 -17.20
CA VAL A 19 14.85 17.88 -17.02
C VAL A 19 15.18 16.99 -15.82
N ASN A 20 16.47 16.64 -15.63
CA ASN A 20 16.91 15.85 -14.48
C ASN A 20 16.76 16.62 -13.16
N ALA A 21 17.02 17.94 -13.17
CA ALA A 21 16.80 18.81 -12.01
C ALA A 21 15.31 19.03 -11.67
N ARG A 22 14.39 19.00 -12.65
CA ARG A 22 12.93 19.06 -12.37
C ARG A 22 12.41 17.74 -11.78
N GLN A 23 12.93 16.61 -12.23
CA GLN A 23 12.57 15.28 -11.72
C GLN A 23 13.16 15.05 -10.31
N GLN A 24 14.38 15.51 -10.04
CA GLN A 24 14.98 15.49 -8.69
C GLN A 24 14.32 16.51 -7.74
N ARG A 25 13.82 17.65 -8.23
CA ARG A 25 13.04 18.61 -7.40
C ARG A 25 11.62 18.12 -7.08
N SER A 26 10.97 17.33 -7.94
CA SER A 26 9.68 16.70 -7.60
C SER A 26 9.86 15.57 -6.58
N ILE A 27 10.95 14.79 -6.68
CA ILE A 27 11.33 13.76 -5.71
C ILE A 27 11.69 14.40 -4.35
N GLY A 28 12.45 15.50 -4.35
CA GLY A 28 12.79 16.23 -3.12
C GLY A 28 11.59 16.88 -2.40
N ARG A 29 10.55 17.28 -3.14
CA ARG A 29 9.27 17.74 -2.55
C ARG A 29 8.43 16.58 -2.00
N ALA A 30 8.46 15.40 -2.62
CA ALA A 30 7.80 14.20 -2.09
C ALA A 30 8.41 13.74 -0.74
N THR A 31 9.73 13.84 -0.57
CA THR A 31 10.42 13.54 0.71
C THR A 31 10.00 14.49 1.84
N ALA A 32 9.80 15.78 1.52
CA ALA A 32 9.30 16.78 2.47
C ALA A 32 7.80 16.60 2.77
N ALA A 33 6.97 16.28 1.78
CA ALA A 33 5.53 16.09 1.94
C ALA A 33 5.15 14.93 2.87
N LEU A 34 5.84 13.79 2.75
CA LEU A 34 5.64 12.66 3.66
C LEU A 34 6.17 12.93 5.08
N THR A 35 7.06 13.90 5.27
CA THR A 35 7.57 14.30 6.58
C THR A 35 6.69 15.38 7.24
N ILE A 36 6.00 16.19 6.43
CA ILE A 36 5.04 17.22 6.88
C ILE A 36 3.70 16.60 7.31
N CYS A 37 3.37 15.39 6.85
CA CYS A 37 2.16 14.66 7.23
C CYS A 37 2.09 14.28 8.73
N MET A 38 3.23 14.23 9.43
CA MET A 38 3.34 13.77 10.84
C MET A 38 3.56 14.90 11.87
N ARG A 39 3.28 16.17 11.55
CA ARG A 39 3.45 17.26 12.52
C ARG A 39 2.21 18.15 12.67
N ARG A 40 1.37 17.82 13.66
CA ARG A 40 0.65 18.81 14.47
C ARG A 40 0.92 18.55 15.96
N ARG A 41 1.40 19.57 16.65
CA ARG A 41 1.78 19.56 18.07
C ARG A 41 0.53 19.67 18.97
N VAL A 42 0.47 18.84 20.00
CA VAL A 42 -0.35 18.99 21.22
C VAL A 42 0.63 18.94 22.42
N PRO A 43 0.43 19.72 23.52
CA PRO A 43 1.53 20.16 24.38
C PRO A 43 2.06 19.11 25.37
N ARG A 44 3.34 19.28 25.74
CA ARG A 44 4.14 18.42 26.64
C ARG A 44 3.69 18.54 28.11
N GLY A 45 3.40 17.39 28.73
CA GLY A 45 3.21 17.22 30.18
C GLY A 45 4.30 16.34 30.82
N ARG A 46 5.09 17.00 31.69
CA ARG A 46 5.95 16.59 32.83
C ARG A 46 6.55 15.17 32.95
N ARG A 47 7.87 15.19 33.24
CA ARG A 47 8.75 14.11 33.70
C ARG A 47 8.45 13.65 35.14
N THR A 48 8.66 12.36 35.41
CA THR A 48 8.98 11.79 36.74
C THR A 48 10.06 10.69 36.62
N PRO A 49 10.78 10.33 37.70
CA PRO A 49 12.19 9.94 37.63
C PRO A 49 12.47 8.42 37.61
N LYS A 50 13.71 8.13 37.20
CA LYS A 50 14.41 6.84 37.15
C LYS A 50 14.35 6.07 38.48
N GLY A 51 14.10 4.76 38.42
CA GLY A 51 14.27 3.86 39.56
C GLY A 51 14.30 2.37 39.19
N ARG A 52 15.49 1.76 39.37
CA ARG A 52 15.79 0.36 39.70
C ARG A 52 15.34 -0.77 38.76
N TRP A 53 16.34 -1.35 38.11
CA TRP A 53 16.30 -2.66 37.46
C TRP A 53 16.24 -3.76 38.53
N TRP A 54 15.12 -4.48 38.59
CA TRP A 54 15.03 -5.78 39.23
C TRP A 54 14.99 -6.84 38.13
N ALA A 55 15.86 -7.85 38.26
CA ALA A 55 15.93 -8.99 37.36
C ALA A 55 14.58 -9.70 37.30
N CYS A 56 14.02 -9.84 36.10
CA CYS A 56 12.77 -10.55 35.90
C CYS A 56 13.07 -12.02 35.57
N ASN A 57 12.70 -12.88 36.50
CA ASN A 57 12.57 -14.32 36.31
C ASN A 57 11.44 -14.51 35.27
N SER A 58 11.74 -15.12 34.13
CA SER A 58 10.82 -15.31 33.01
C SER A 58 9.75 -16.36 33.32
N ALA A 59 8.79 -15.99 34.17
CA ALA A 59 7.48 -16.63 34.21
C ALA A 59 6.76 -16.28 32.91
N ARG A 60 6.37 -17.29 32.12
CA ARG A 60 5.47 -17.11 30.99
C ARG A 60 4.16 -16.54 31.54
N THR A 61 3.89 -15.27 31.30
CA THR A 61 2.60 -14.66 31.67
C THR A 61 1.52 -15.38 30.87
N ALA A 62 0.58 -16.02 31.56
CA ALA A 62 -0.59 -16.63 30.92
C ALA A 62 -1.32 -15.58 30.10
N MET A 63 -1.63 -15.89 28.85
CA MET A 63 -2.29 -14.96 27.94
C MET A 63 -3.77 -14.86 28.34
N LEU A 64 -4.29 -13.64 28.47
CA LEU A 64 -5.68 -13.41 28.86
C LEU A 64 -6.56 -13.22 27.63
N PRO A 65 -7.88 -13.51 27.70
CA PRO A 65 -8.83 -13.23 26.62
C PRO A 65 -8.73 -11.80 26.06
N ASP A 66 -8.51 -10.84 26.96
CA ASP A 66 -8.38 -9.42 26.66
C ASP A 66 -7.18 -9.07 25.78
N ASP A 67 -6.12 -9.87 25.79
CA ASP A 67 -4.91 -9.66 24.99
C ASP A 67 -5.17 -9.97 23.50
N LEU A 68 -6.20 -10.77 23.23
CA LEU A 68 -6.61 -11.18 21.89
C LEU A 68 -7.63 -10.25 21.24
N LEU A 69 -8.18 -9.29 21.99
CA LEU A 69 -9.22 -8.39 21.49
C LEU A 69 -8.79 -7.64 20.23
N GLY A 70 -9.68 -7.65 19.25
CA GLY A 70 -9.49 -7.01 17.96
C GLY A 70 -8.52 -7.74 17.03
N ARG A 71 -8.16 -9.01 17.31
CA ARG A 71 -7.20 -9.78 16.51
C ARG A 71 -7.81 -11.04 15.93
N HIS A 72 -7.27 -11.44 14.78
CA HIS A 72 -7.45 -12.78 14.24
C HIS A 72 -6.52 -13.76 14.93
N VAL A 73 -7.08 -14.84 15.44
CA VAL A 73 -6.37 -15.91 16.15
C VAL A 73 -6.90 -17.26 15.73
N THR A 74 -6.12 -18.31 15.92
CA THR A 74 -6.56 -19.69 15.72
C THR A 74 -6.56 -20.38 17.07
N LEU A 75 -7.74 -20.73 17.57
CA LEU A 75 -7.91 -21.28 18.93
C LEU A 75 -8.56 -22.67 18.86
N PRO A 76 -8.06 -23.65 19.65
CA PRO A 76 -8.64 -24.98 19.66
C PRO A 76 -9.93 -25.04 20.48
N ILE A 77 -10.89 -25.84 20.02
CA ILE A 77 -12.13 -26.11 20.74
C ILE A 77 -11.79 -26.97 21.95
N ARG A 78 -12.10 -26.47 23.15
CA ARG A 78 -11.91 -27.22 24.40
C ARG A 78 -13.12 -28.07 24.75
N ARG A 79 -14.33 -27.52 24.56
CA ARG A 79 -15.60 -28.21 24.83
C ARG A 79 -16.76 -27.54 24.13
N PHE A 80 -17.84 -28.28 23.97
CA PHE A 80 -19.13 -27.76 23.56
C PHE A 80 -20.04 -27.56 24.77
N ALA A 81 -20.99 -26.63 24.66
CA ALA A 81 -22.13 -26.48 25.54
C ALA A 81 -23.31 -25.88 24.74
N ASP A 82 -24.46 -25.68 25.40
CA ASP A 82 -25.67 -25.15 24.75
C ASP A 82 -25.46 -23.77 24.10
N ALA A 83 -24.60 -22.93 24.67
CA ALA A 83 -24.28 -21.62 24.12
C ALA A 83 -23.39 -21.66 22.86
N GLY A 84 -22.67 -22.77 22.63
CA GLY A 84 -21.72 -22.91 21.53
C GLY A 84 -20.42 -23.63 21.94
N ALA A 85 -19.32 -23.31 21.25
CA ALA A 85 -18.01 -23.88 21.51
C ALA A 85 -17.18 -22.96 22.41
N PHE A 86 -16.48 -23.53 23.40
CA PHE A 86 -15.53 -22.80 24.23
C PHE A 86 -14.12 -23.04 23.70
N LEU A 87 -13.48 -21.98 23.23
CA LEU A 87 -12.16 -22.00 22.62
C LEU A 87 -11.10 -21.68 23.66
N ALA A 88 -10.01 -22.43 23.65
CA ALA A 88 -8.89 -22.25 24.57
C ALA A 88 -8.05 -21.01 24.24
N VAL A 89 -7.83 -20.11 25.20
CA VAL A 89 -6.87 -18.99 25.02
C VAL A 89 -5.43 -19.49 25.05
N ASP A 90 -5.11 -20.37 26.00
CA ASP A 90 -3.87 -21.14 26.02
C ASP A 90 -4.19 -22.62 25.77
N PRO A 91 -3.63 -23.24 24.70
CA PRO A 91 -3.81 -24.66 24.44
C PRO A 91 -3.18 -25.58 25.50
N GLN A 92 -2.19 -25.09 26.26
CA GLN A 92 -1.39 -25.89 27.19
C GLN A 92 -1.90 -25.85 28.64
N ASP A 93 -2.92 -25.04 28.92
CA ASP A 93 -3.52 -24.90 30.25
C ASP A 93 -5.04 -25.04 30.19
N ASP A 94 -5.64 -25.57 31.25
CA ASP A 94 -7.10 -25.72 31.42
C ASP A 94 -7.79 -24.40 31.80
N GLY A 95 -7.08 -23.28 31.62
CA GLY A 95 -7.49 -21.94 32.01
C GLY A 95 -8.54 -21.31 31.09
N GLU A 96 -8.34 -20.03 30.80
CA GLU A 96 -9.34 -19.16 30.18
C GLU A 96 -9.87 -19.68 28.84
N THR A 97 -11.17 -19.46 28.62
CA THR A 97 -11.86 -19.82 27.37
C THR A 97 -12.67 -18.66 26.83
N ILE A 98 -12.83 -18.61 25.51
CA ILE A 98 -13.68 -17.64 24.81
C ILE A 98 -14.81 -18.39 24.13
N LEU A 99 -16.04 -17.90 24.30
CA LEU A 99 -17.22 -18.47 23.66
C LEU A 99 -17.24 -18.12 22.16
N LEU A 100 -17.43 -19.14 21.32
CA LEU A 100 -17.90 -19.02 19.94
C LEU A 100 -19.39 -19.41 19.91
N PRO A 101 -20.31 -18.51 19.56
CA PRO A 101 -21.74 -18.80 19.53
C PRO A 101 -22.08 -20.01 18.67
N TYR A 102 -23.06 -20.81 19.10
CA TYR A 102 -23.47 -22.04 18.42
C TYR A 102 -23.73 -21.86 16.92
N SER A 103 -24.35 -20.74 16.52
CA SER A 103 -24.64 -20.40 15.12
C SER A 103 -23.40 -20.26 14.22
N GLU A 104 -22.22 -20.07 14.81
CA GLU A 104 -20.96 -19.83 14.12
C GLU A 104 -20.00 -21.02 14.20
N VAL A 105 -20.40 -22.09 14.89
CA VAL A 105 -19.64 -23.34 15.00
C VAL A 105 -19.81 -24.16 13.71
N PRO A 106 -18.71 -24.58 13.04
CA PRO A 106 -18.81 -25.48 11.89
C PRO A 106 -19.50 -26.80 12.25
N ALA A 107 -20.35 -27.32 11.36
CA ALA A 107 -21.20 -28.48 11.65
C ALA A 107 -20.42 -29.78 11.93
N ASP A 108 -19.19 -29.88 11.42
CA ASP A 108 -18.29 -31.02 11.54
C ASP A 108 -17.17 -30.80 12.58
N ALA A 109 -17.22 -29.70 13.33
CA ALA A 109 -16.20 -29.36 14.31
C ALA A 109 -16.20 -30.32 15.52
N ASN A 110 -15.01 -30.72 15.95
CA ASN A 110 -14.77 -31.61 17.09
C ASN A 110 -13.93 -30.93 18.16
N VAL A 111 -13.99 -31.46 19.39
CA VAL A 111 -13.07 -31.04 20.45
C VAL A 111 -11.63 -31.30 20.01
N GLY A 112 -10.77 -30.30 20.19
CA GLY A 112 -9.38 -30.28 19.72
C GLY A 112 -9.18 -29.56 18.38
N ASP A 113 -10.22 -29.37 17.59
CA ASP A 113 -10.10 -28.69 16.29
C ASP A 113 -9.76 -27.21 16.48
N ALA A 114 -8.81 -26.72 15.69
CA ALA A 114 -8.34 -25.34 15.74
C ALA A 114 -9.11 -24.46 14.76
N LEU A 115 -9.85 -23.49 15.29
CA LEU A 115 -10.71 -22.61 14.48
C LEU A 115 -10.10 -21.22 14.31
N PRO A 116 -10.01 -20.69 13.08
CA PRO A 116 -9.68 -19.29 12.84
C PRO A 116 -10.87 -18.41 13.23
N VAL A 117 -10.65 -17.51 14.19
CA VAL A 117 -11.68 -16.62 14.73
C VAL A 117 -11.14 -15.21 14.91
N PHE A 118 -12.05 -14.25 15.00
CA PHE A 118 -11.77 -12.89 15.45
C PHE A 118 -12.34 -12.68 16.85
N ILE A 119 -11.59 -12.05 17.74
CA ILE A 119 -12.05 -11.78 19.11
C ILE A 119 -12.55 -10.35 19.22
N HIS A 120 -13.80 -10.16 19.65
CA HIS A 120 -14.40 -8.85 19.90
C HIS A 120 -15.17 -8.83 21.22
N LEU A 121 -15.87 -7.72 21.51
CA LEU A 121 -16.72 -7.59 22.68
C LEU A 121 -18.19 -7.76 22.32
N ASP A 122 -18.93 -8.53 23.12
CA ASP A 122 -20.39 -8.66 23.02
C ASP A 122 -21.13 -7.39 23.55
N SER A 123 -22.44 -7.51 23.77
CA SER A 123 -23.26 -6.44 24.37
C SER A 123 -23.00 -6.23 25.86
N GLU A 124 -22.44 -7.22 26.56
CA GLU A 124 -22.10 -7.21 27.99
C GLU A 124 -20.61 -6.90 28.23
N GLU A 125 -19.89 -6.49 27.19
CA GLU A 125 -18.45 -6.16 27.23
C GLU A 125 -17.55 -7.33 27.60
N ARG A 126 -17.98 -8.55 27.25
CA ARG A 126 -17.17 -9.76 27.41
C ARG A 126 -16.48 -10.14 26.09
N PRO A 127 -15.23 -10.60 26.13
CA PRO A 127 -14.57 -11.20 24.97
C PRO A 127 -15.37 -12.37 24.41
N ILE A 128 -15.65 -12.32 23.11
CA ILE A 128 -16.38 -13.33 22.37
C ILE A 128 -15.70 -13.55 21.01
N ALA A 129 -15.71 -14.80 20.56
CA ALA A 129 -15.15 -15.19 19.27
C ALA A 129 -16.23 -15.18 18.18
N THR A 130 -15.83 -14.82 16.98
CA THR A 130 -16.66 -14.92 15.77
C THR A 130 -15.87 -15.52 14.62
N THR A 131 -16.51 -16.32 13.77
CA THR A 131 -15.94 -16.79 12.49
C THR A 131 -16.18 -15.79 11.37
N LYS A 132 -16.98 -14.74 11.61
CA LYS A 132 -17.14 -13.63 10.67
C LYS A 132 -15.83 -12.87 10.53
N THR A 133 -15.54 -12.43 9.32
CA THR A 133 -14.35 -11.63 9.03
C THR A 133 -14.71 -10.14 9.10
N PRO A 134 -14.22 -9.39 10.11
CA PRO A 134 -14.39 -7.94 10.13
C PRO A 134 -13.61 -7.29 8.98
N LYS A 135 -13.97 -6.05 8.66
CA LYS A 135 -13.33 -5.25 7.61
C LYS A 135 -11.93 -4.76 8.00
N LEU A 136 -11.60 -4.74 9.28
CA LEU A 136 -10.30 -4.34 9.83
C LEU A 136 -10.05 -4.97 11.21
N ALA A 137 -8.78 -5.18 11.54
CA ALA A 137 -8.30 -5.63 12.85
C ALA A 137 -7.63 -4.49 13.65
N LEU A 138 -7.25 -4.76 14.90
CA LEU A 138 -6.67 -3.78 15.81
C LEU A 138 -5.35 -3.24 15.22
N GLY A 139 -5.25 -1.92 15.10
CA GLY A 139 -4.11 -1.27 14.47
C GLY A 139 -4.23 -1.10 12.95
N GLU A 140 -5.23 -1.72 12.32
CA GLU A 140 -5.49 -1.56 10.89
C GLU A 140 -6.41 -0.37 10.62
N VAL A 141 -6.42 0.06 9.36
CA VAL A 141 -7.22 1.17 8.83
C VAL A 141 -7.95 0.72 7.55
N ALA A 142 -9.26 0.95 7.49
CA ALA A 142 -10.08 0.66 6.32
C ALA A 142 -11.12 1.74 6.05
N PHE A 143 -11.60 1.85 4.81
CA PHE A 143 -12.75 2.71 4.52
C PHE A 143 -14.08 2.06 4.93
N LEU A 144 -14.68 2.57 6.00
CA LEU A 144 -15.93 2.08 6.56
C LEU A 144 -17.09 3.04 6.28
N GLU A 145 -18.28 2.49 6.13
CA GLU A 145 -19.51 3.25 5.90
C GLU A 145 -20.16 3.63 7.23
N VAL A 146 -20.60 4.88 7.36
CA VAL A 146 -21.34 5.38 8.52
C VAL A 146 -22.78 4.88 8.44
N THR A 147 -23.19 4.09 9.42
CA THR A 147 -24.53 3.51 9.51
C THR A 147 -25.48 4.36 10.34
N ALA A 148 -24.97 5.08 11.36
CA ALA A 148 -25.77 5.96 12.21
C ALA A 148 -24.94 7.08 12.84
N THR A 149 -25.61 8.15 13.25
CA THR A 149 -25.04 9.26 14.01
C THR A 149 -25.90 9.51 15.24
N THR A 150 -25.29 9.63 16.42
CA THR A 150 -25.96 9.79 17.71
C THR A 150 -25.27 10.84 18.58
N GLU A 151 -25.79 11.07 19.79
CA GLU A 151 -25.22 12.01 20.77
C GLU A 151 -23.85 11.61 21.33
N ILE A 152 -23.37 10.38 21.06
CA ILE A 152 -22.06 9.91 21.53
C ILE A 152 -21.02 9.79 20.41
N GLY A 153 -21.43 9.96 19.16
CA GLY A 153 -20.55 9.85 17.99
C GLY A 153 -21.26 9.23 16.78
N ALA A 154 -20.47 8.63 15.89
CA ALA A 154 -20.97 7.93 14.73
C ALA A 154 -20.74 6.43 14.88
N PHE A 155 -21.60 5.63 14.26
CA PHE A 155 -21.44 4.18 14.15
C PHE A 155 -21.09 3.83 12.71
N VAL A 156 -20.15 2.90 12.55
CA VAL A 156 -19.68 2.46 11.24
C VAL A 156 -19.74 0.95 11.10
N ASP A 157 -20.08 0.51 9.89
CA ASP A 157 -20.14 -0.91 9.55
C ASP A 157 -18.73 -1.43 9.29
N TRP A 158 -18.22 -2.18 10.26
CA TRP A 158 -16.96 -2.90 10.24
C TRP A 158 -17.11 -4.42 10.02
N GLY A 159 -18.31 -4.89 9.64
CA GLY A 159 -18.57 -6.27 9.24
C GLY A 159 -18.99 -7.23 10.35
N LEU A 160 -19.20 -6.74 11.58
CA LEU A 160 -19.71 -7.53 12.70
C LEU A 160 -21.13 -7.09 13.11
N GLY A 161 -21.83 -7.93 13.87
CA GLY A 161 -23.21 -7.66 14.26
C GLY A 161 -23.39 -6.44 15.18
N LYS A 162 -22.36 -6.06 15.93
CA LYS A 162 -22.32 -4.83 16.73
C LYS A 162 -21.54 -3.78 15.95
N GLU A 163 -22.17 -2.65 15.63
CA GLU A 163 -21.53 -1.53 14.94
C GLU A 163 -20.35 -0.94 15.75
N LEU A 164 -19.35 -0.41 15.05
CA LEU A 164 -18.17 0.20 15.67
C LEU A 164 -18.42 1.68 15.96
N LEU A 165 -18.27 2.08 17.23
CA LEU A 165 -18.39 3.49 17.62
C LEU A 165 -17.12 4.27 17.23
N VAL A 166 -17.32 5.43 16.60
CA VAL A 166 -16.34 6.49 16.37
C VAL A 166 -16.74 7.70 17.23
N PRO A 167 -16.16 7.86 18.44
CA PRO A 167 -16.51 8.96 19.34
C PRO A 167 -16.20 10.33 18.73
N PHE A 168 -16.90 11.39 19.14
CA PHE A 168 -16.64 12.75 18.63
C PHE A 168 -15.19 13.20 18.81
N ALA A 169 -14.54 12.81 19.90
CA ALA A 169 -13.13 13.13 20.15
C ALA A 169 -12.18 12.53 19.09
N GLU A 170 -12.61 11.47 18.40
CA GLU A 170 -11.86 10.72 17.39
C GLU A 170 -12.32 11.04 15.96
N GLN A 171 -13.24 12.01 15.79
CA GLN A 171 -13.70 12.47 14.49
C GLN A 171 -12.89 13.69 14.03
N ALA A 172 -12.30 13.60 12.83
CA ALA A 172 -11.55 14.72 12.24
C ALA A 172 -12.47 15.74 11.53
N THR A 173 -13.69 15.31 11.18
CA THR A 173 -14.76 16.12 10.62
C THR A 173 -16.09 15.50 11.00
N GLU A 174 -17.18 16.25 10.85
CA GLU A 174 -18.53 15.72 11.09
C GLU A 174 -18.85 14.61 10.08
N LEU A 175 -19.49 13.55 10.56
CA LEU A 175 -19.84 12.37 9.77
C LEU A 175 -21.32 12.36 9.47
N ALA A 176 -21.69 12.09 8.21
CA ALA A 176 -23.07 11.86 7.81
C ALA A 176 -23.30 10.37 7.53
N VAL A 177 -24.55 9.91 7.70
CA VAL A 177 -24.95 8.54 7.32
C VAL A 177 -24.66 8.31 5.83
N ALA A 178 -24.20 7.10 5.51
CA ALA A 178 -23.69 6.65 4.20
C ALA A 178 -22.35 7.25 3.78
N ASP A 179 -21.71 8.13 4.57
CA ASP A 179 -20.33 8.53 4.31
C ASP A 179 -19.40 7.34 4.43
N ARG A 180 -18.41 7.25 3.51
CA ARG A 180 -17.27 6.33 3.65
C ARG A 180 -16.00 7.07 4.04
N GLN A 181 -15.44 6.74 5.19
CA GLN A 181 -14.26 7.40 5.74
C GLN A 181 -13.19 6.39 6.16
N PRO A 182 -11.90 6.77 6.11
CA PRO A 182 -10.83 5.93 6.63
C PRO A 182 -10.92 5.91 8.16
N ILE A 183 -11.24 4.75 8.71
CA ILE A 183 -11.35 4.51 10.14
C ILE A 183 -10.28 3.51 10.56
N GLY A 184 -9.53 3.85 11.60
CA GLY A 184 -8.60 2.95 12.27
C GLY A 184 -9.22 2.32 13.51
N LEU A 185 -8.95 1.04 13.76
CA LEU A 185 -9.40 0.35 14.97
C LEU A 185 -8.37 0.48 16.09
N TYR A 186 -8.79 1.02 17.23
CA TYR A 186 -7.95 1.13 18.43
C TYR A 186 -8.67 0.61 19.68
N ARG A 187 -7.91 0.38 20.75
CA ARG A 187 -8.43 0.05 22.07
C ARG A 187 -8.36 1.29 22.96
N ASP A 188 -9.50 1.69 23.50
CA ASP A 188 -9.57 2.86 24.38
C ASP A 188 -9.05 2.57 25.80
N LYS A 189 -9.08 3.58 26.67
CA LYS A 189 -8.61 3.46 28.06
C LYS A 189 -9.49 2.56 28.93
N SER A 190 -10.74 2.32 28.54
CA SER A 190 -11.64 1.39 29.21
C SER A 190 -11.45 -0.05 28.75
N GLY A 191 -10.63 -0.27 27.73
CA GLY A 191 -10.37 -1.58 27.14
C GLY A 191 -11.32 -1.94 26.00
N ARG A 192 -12.20 -1.02 25.56
CA ARG A 192 -13.16 -1.25 24.47
C ARG A 192 -12.54 -0.95 23.11
N LEU A 193 -13.03 -1.65 22.08
CA LEU A 193 -12.70 -1.36 20.69
C LEU A 193 -13.51 -0.15 20.20
N ALA A 194 -12.81 0.82 19.59
CA ALA A 194 -13.40 2.02 19.03
C ALA A 194 -12.68 2.40 17.72
N GLY A 195 -13.36 3.20 16.90
CA GLY A 195 -12.83 3.72 15.65
C GLY A 195 -12.27 5.13 15.79
N THR A 196 -11.24 5.46 15.02
CA THR A 196 -10.66 6.81 14.92
C THR A 196 -10.42 7.24 13.48
N MET A 197 -10.63 8.53 13.19
CA MET A 197 -10.26 9.15 11.90
C MET A 197 -8.80 9.63 11.88
N TYR A 198 -8.10 9.62 13.01
CA TYR A 198 -6.70 10.05 13.13
C TYR A 198 -5.72 8.94 12.75
N VAL A 199 -5.84 8.45 11.52
CA VAL A 199 -5.21 7.20 11.06
C VAL A 199 -3.73 7.31 10.68
N SER A 200 -3.18 8.53 10.55
CA SER A 200 -1.82 8.74 10.01
C SER A 200 -0.73 8.00 10.82
N ASP A 201 -0.86 7.95 12.14
CA ASP A 201 0.12 7.30 13.03
C ASP A 201 -0.04 5.78 13.09
N MET A 202 -1.17 5.25 12.62
CA MET A 202 -1.44 3.82 12.50
C MET A 202 -0.84 3.24 11.21
N LEU A 203 -0.66 4.09 10.19
CA LEU A 203 -0.21 3.71 8.86
C LEU A 203 1.32 3.62 8.73
N VAL A 204 1.96 2.96 9.69
CA VAL A 204 3.42 2.88 9.80
C VAL A 204 3.95 1.44 9.76
N ASP A 205 3.09 0.46 10.00
CA ASP A 205 3.49 -0.95 10.03
C ASP A 205 3.49 -1.52 8.62
N ARG A 206 4.68 -1.92 8.15
CA ARG A 206 4.84 -2.50 6.81
C ARG A 206 5.66 -3.78 6.89
N ARG A 207 5.20 -4.79 6.16
CA ARG A 207 6.07 -5.92 5.82
C ARG A 207 7.18 -5.48 4.87
N LYS A 208 8.13 -6.39 4.63
CA LYS A 208 9.10 -6.21 3.56
C LYS A 208 8.38 -6.24 2.21
N VAL A 209 8.38 -5.11 1.53
CA VAL A 209 7.83 -4.93 0.18
C VAL A 209 8.98 -5.00 -0.83
N VAL A 210 8.75 -5.65 -1.97
CA VAL A 210 9.73 -5.74 -3.05
C VAL A 210 9.33 -4.88 -4.25
N LEU A 211 10.31 -4.49 -5.06
CA LEU A 211 10.07 -3.76 -6.29
C LEU A 211 9.18 -4.58 -7.24
N ASP A 212 8.32 -3.88 -7.99
CA ASP A 212 7.37 -4.45 -8.96
C ASP A 212 6.27 -5.35 -8.39
N GLU A 213 6.21 -5.47 -7.06
CA GLU A 213 5.11 -6.12 -6.39
C GLU A 213 3.78 -5.37 -6.60
N TRP A 214 2.70 -6.12 -6.81
CA TRP A 214 1.35 -5.58 -6.90
C TRP A 214 0.63 -5.71 -5.56
N ILE A 215 0.31 -4.59 -4.94
CA ILE A 215 -0.32 -4.52 -3.61
C ILE A 215 -1.72 -3.93 -3.76
N VAL A 216 -2.70 -4.53 -3.09
CA VAL A 216 -4.07 -3.98 -3.02
C VAL A 216 -4.08 -2.84 -2.02
N GLY A 217 -4.79 -1.77 -2.36
CA GLY A 217 -5.03 -0.67 -1.44
C GLY A 217 -6.24 0.17 -1.80
N GLU A 218 -6.49 1.19 -1.00
CA GLU A 218 -7.59 2.13 -1.17
C GLU A 218 -7.05 3.55 -1.32
N ALA A 219 -7.59 4.29 -2.28
CA ALA A 219 -7.25 5.69 -2.51
C ALA A 219 -7.66 6.55 -1.30
N TRP A 220 -6.72 7.21 -0.65
CA TRP A 220 -6.97 7.88 0.62
C TRP A 220 -7.13 9.40 0.51
N ARG A 221 -6.07 10.08 0.09
CA ARG A 221 -6.06 11.54 -0.06
C ARG A 221 -5.30 11.88 -1.34
N ASN A 222 -5.81 12.84 -2.09
CA ASN A 222 -5.16 13.31 -3.30
C ASN A 222 -4.68 14.75 -3.09
N ASP A 223 -3.40 14.97 -3.31
CA ASP A 223 -2.78 16.29 -3.32
C ASP A 223 -2.43 16.64 -4.78
N PRO A 224 -2.93 17.75 -5.34
CA PRO A 224 -2.72 18.08 -6.75
C PRO A 224 -1.25 18.22 -7.17
N ASP A 225 -0.38 18.63 -6.25
CA ASP A 225 1.04 18.88 -6.54
C ASP A 225 1.92 17.64 -6.29
N ILE A 226 1.48 16.75 -5.38
CA ILE A 226 2.26 15.58 -4.96
C ILE A 226 1.72 14.30 -5.59
N GLY A 227 0.41 14.09 -5.53
CA GLY A 227 -0.29 12.93 -6.06
C GLY A 227 -1.22 12.26 -5.06
N LEU A 228 -1.64 11.05 -5.40
CA LEU A 228 -2.56 10.24 -4.62
C LEU A 228 -1.82 9.38 -3.61
N PHE A 229 -2.13 9.58 -2.33
CA PHE A 229 -1.76 8.67 -1.26
C PHE A 229 -2.79 7.53 -1.19
N ALA A 230 -2.30 6.30 -1.13
CA ALA A 230 -3.12 5.11 -0.97
C ALA A 230 -2.75 4.38 0.33
N ILE A 231 -3.76 3.88 1.04
CA ILE A 231 -3.59 2.96 2.16
C ILE A 231 -3.44 1.57 1.58
N LEU A 232 -2.30 0.93 1.84
CA LEU A 232 -1.93 -0.39 1.35
C LEU A 232 -2.02 -1.40 2.49
N GLU A 233 -2.62 -2.56 2.21
CA GLU A 233 -2.78 -3.66 3.17
C GLU A 233 -3.32 -3.20 4.55
N ARG A 234 -4.09 -2.10 4.58
CA ARG A 234 -4.65 -1.49 5.80
C ARG A 234 -3.63 -1.00 6.84
N SER A 235 -2.33 -1.00 6.55
CA SER A 235 -1.30 -0.76 7.58
C SER A 235 -0.22 0.24 7.19
N PHE A 236 -0.08 0.61 5.91
CA PHE A 236 0.93 1.58 5.48
C PHE A 236 0.50 2.38 4.25
N VAL A 237 1.28 3.40 3.89
CA VAL A 237 0.97 4.34 2.81
C VAL A 237 1.96 4.22 1.65
N GLY A 238 1.44 4.29 0.43
CA GLY A 238 2.22 4.56 -0.77
C GLY A 238 1.72 5.77 -1.54
N LEU A 239 2.55 6.31 -2.43
CA LEU A 239 2.25 7.49 -3.23
C LEU A 239 2.23 7.14 -4.72
N VAL A 240 1.08 7.35 -5.37
CA VAL A 240 0.98 7.47 -6.82
C VAL A 240 1.29 8.94 -7.18
N PRO A 241 2.40 9.24 -7.88
CA PRO A 241 2.77 10.62 -8.19
C PRO A 241 1.73 11.35 -9.02
N ALA A 242 1.61 12.67 -8.87
CA ALA A 242 0.67 13.50 -9.66
C ALA A 242 0.87 13.40 -11.19
N SER A 243 2.08 13.00 -11.64
CA SER A 243 2.37 12.76 -13.05
C SER A 243 1.75 11.46 -13.60
N GLU A 244 1.24 10.59 -12.72
CA GLU A 244 0.59 9.35 -13.08
C GLU A 244 -0.94 9.53 -13.07
N PRO A 245 -1.59 9.59 -14.26
CA PRO A 245 -3.01 9.84 -14.33
C PRO A 245 -3.80 8.65 -13.78
N HIS A 246 -4.82 8.96 -12.99
CA HIS A 246 -5.76 8.01 -12.43
C HIS A 246 -7.16 8.61 -12.38
N THR A 247 -8.17 7.75 -12.31
CA THR A 247 -9.59 8.13 -12.11
C THR A 247 -10.10 7.79 -10.72
N LEU A 248 -9.23 7.23 -9.86
CA LEU A 248 -9.61 6.74 -8.53
C LEU A 248 -10.21 7.85 -7.67
N ARG A 249 -11.38 7.56 -7.10
CA ARG A 249 -12.02 8.38 -6.08
C ARG A 249 -11.55 7.96 -4.69
N ARG A 250 -11.74 8.84 -3.71
CA ARG A 250 -11.45 8.54 -2.30
C ARG A 250 -12.25 7.31 -1.83
N GLY A 251 -11.58 6.36 -1.20
CA GLY A 251 -12.15 5.07 -0.75
C GLY A 251 -12.31 4.02 -1.86
N GLU A 252 -11.86 4.29 -3.08
CA GLU A 252 -11.88 3.32 -4.18
C GLU A 252 -10.69 2.36 -4.07
N SER A 253 -10.95 1.06 -4.18
CA SER A 253 -9.92 0.03 -4.13
C SER A 253 -9.25 -0.15 -5.49
N ALA A 254 -7.94 -0.33 -5.49
CA ALA A 254 -7.17 -0.64 -6.69
C ALA A 254 -5.94 -1.51 -6.36
N ARG A 255 -5.33 -2.06 -7.41
CA ARG A 255 -4.02 -2.71 -7.31
C ARG A 255 -2.95 -1.73 -7.76
N PHE A 256 -1.93 -1.56 -6.93
CA PHE A 256 -0.82 -0.65 -7.15
C PHE A 256 0.47 -1.44 -7.28
N ARG A 257 1.22 -1.19 -8.35
CA ARG A 257 2.58 -1.73 -8.51
C ARG A 257 3.57 -0.84 -7.77
N VAL A 258 4.49 -1.44 -7.03
CA VAL A 258 5.61 -0.75 -6.40
C VAL A 258 6.62 -0.36 -7.46
N SER A 259 6.63 0.90 -7.88
CA SER A 259 7.50 1.40 -8.94
C SER A 259 8.86 1.86 -8.45
N SER A 260 8.97 2.24 -7.17
CA SER A 260 10.23 2.55 -6.50
C SER A 260 10.08 2.48 -4.97
N ILE A 261 11.19 2.18 -4.29
CA ILE A 261 11.31 2.20 -2.84
C ILE A 261 12.36 3.27 -2.49
N LEU A 262 11.95 4.32 -1.79
CA LEU A 262 12.82 5.44 -1.42
C LEU A 262 13.80 5.04 -0.30
N PRO A 263 14.89 5.79 -0.07
CA PRO A 263 15.86 5.49 0.99
C PRO A 263 15.28 5.47 2.41
N ASP A 264 14.22 6.23 2.66
CA ASP A 264 13.45 6.22 3.92
C ASP A 264 12.37 5.12 3.95
N GLY A 265 12.32 4.29 2.90
CA GLY A 265 11.42 3.15 2.72
C GLY A 265 10.02 3.52 2.25
N LYS A 266 9.76 4.79 1.92
CA LYS A 266 8.46 5.20 1.36
C LYS A 266 8.28 4.62 -0.03
N LEU A 267 7.05 4.21 -0.34
CA LEU A 267 6.72 3.52 -1.59
C LEU A 267 6.19 4.51 -2.62
N VAL A 268 6.76 4.45 -3.82
CA VAL A 268 6.20 5.07 -5.01
C VAL A 268 5.44 4.00 -5.77
N LEU A 269 4.21 4.33 -6.15
CA LEU A 269 3.25 3.41 -6.73
C LEU A 269 2.96 3.77 -8.18
N SER A 270 2.44 2.79 -8.91
CA SER A 270 1.96 2.94 -10.28
C SER A 270 0.73 2.06 -10.52
N LEU A 271 -0.27 2.61 -11.21
CA LEU A 271 -1.45 1.88 -11.68
C LEU A 271 -1.21 1.25 -13.06
N ARG A 272 -0.18 1.69 -13.77
CA ARG A 272 0.16 1.18 -15.10
C ARG A 272 0.90 -0.14 -15.00
N GLN A 273 0.49 -1.08 -15.85
CA GLN A 273 1.40 -2.13 -16.28
C GLN A 273 2.61 -1.52 -17.00
N HIS A 274 3.73 -2.22 -16.95
CA HIS A 274 5.03 -1.66 -17.25
C HIS A 274 5.12 -1.03 -18.66
N ALA A 275 5.01 0.30 -18.76
CA ALA A 275 5.46 1.03 -19.95
C ALA A 275 6.99 0.87 -20.21
N TYR A 276 7.71 0.37 -19.19
CA TYR A 276 9.13 0.03 -19.23
C TYR A 276 9.39 -1.38 -19.79
N GLN A 277 8.57 -2.38 -19.45
CA GLN A 277 8.64 -3.72 -20.03
C GLN A 277 8.10 -3.70 -21.45
N GLU A 278 7.08 -2.89 -21.75
CA GLU A 278 6.70 -2.62 -23.14
C GLU A 278 7.89 -2.02 -23.90
N LEU A 279 8.61 -1.06 -23.30
CA LEU A 279 9.78 -0.47 -23.94
C LEU A 279 10.94 -1.48 -24.10
N GLU A 280 11.20 -2.33 -23.11
CA GLU A 280 12.21 -3.39 -23.19
C GLU A 280 11.80 -4.50 -24.17
N ALA A 281 10.53 -4.88 -24.22
CA ALA A 281 9.99 -5.83 -25.18
C ALA A 281 10.03 -5.27 -26.61
N ASP A 282 9.68 -4.00 -26.79
CA ASP A 282 9.80 -3.28 -28.06
C ASP A 282 11.27 -3.22 -28.50
N ALA A 283 12.18 -2.89 -27.57
CA ALA A 283 13.61 -2.83 -27.82
C ALA A 283 14.21 -4.21 -28.16
N ALA A 284 13.84 -5.25 -27.41
CA ALA A 284 14.24 -6.63 -27.67
C ALA A 284 13.71 -7.13 -29.02
N ARG A 285 12.47 -6.79 -29.37
CA ARG A 285 11.88 -7.13 -30.68
C ARG A 285 12.63 -6.45 -31.83
N ILE A 286 13.00 -5.18 -31.67
CA ILE A 286 13.80 -4.46 -32.67
C ILE A 286 15.17 -5.13 -32.85
N LEU A 287 15.89 -5.43 -31.75
CA LEU A 287 17.18 -6.13 -31.81
C LEU A 287 17.07 -7.52 -32.46
N ALA A 288 16.03 -8.29 -32.12
CA ALA A 288 15.82 -9.63 -32.65
C ALA A 288 15.60 -9.64 -34.18
N ILE A 289 15.01 -8.58 -34.73
CA ILE A 289 14.80 -8.44 -36.18
C ILE A 289 16.06 -7.89 -36.86
N LEU A 290 16.69 -6.87 -36.28
CA LEU A 290 17.90 -6.25 -36.84
C LEU A 290 19.15 -7.14 -36.73
N GLY A 291 19.16 -8.11 -35.81
CA GLY A 291 20.25 -9.07 -35.65
C GLY A 291 20.25 -10.25 -36.63
N LYS A 292 19.23 -10.38 -37.49
CA LYS A 292 19.12 -11.47 -38.47
C LYS A 292 19.92 -11.18 -39.75
N PRO A 293 20.47 -12.20 -40.44
CA PRO A 293 21.04 -12.04 -41.78
C PRO A 293 19.99 -11.49 -42.75
N GLY A 294 20.33 -10.41 -43.49
CA GLY A 294 19.37 -9.75 -44.38
C GLY A 294 18.41 -8.78 -43.68
N ALA A 295 18.80 -8.24 -42.52
CA ALA A 295 18.00 -7.29 -41.76
C ALA A 295 17.47 -6.11 -42.60
N PRO A 296 16.21 -5.69 -42.39
CA PRO A 296 15.62 -4.59 -43.13
C PRO A 296 16.33 -3.26 -42.79
N ARG A 297 16.61 -2.46 -43.82
CA ARG A 297 17.14 -1.09 -43.63
C ARG A 297 16.01 -0.17 -43.21
N ILE A 298 15.91 0.08 -41.91
CA ILE A 298 14.86 0.90 -41.31
C ILE A 298 15.48 1.98 -40.42
N GLY A 299 15.01 3.20 -40.57
CA GLY A 299 15.42 4.36 -39.77
C GLY A 299 14.23 5.23 -39.35
N ASP A 300 14.50 6.37 -38.72
CA ASP A 300 13.45 7.31 -38.30
C ASP A 300 12.62 7.87 -39.47
N ARG A 301 13.24 7.95 -40.66
CA ARG A 301 12.59 8.44 -41.89
C ARG A 301 11.65 7.41 -42.54
N SER A 302 11.62 6.18 -42.06
CA SER A 302 10.81 5.11 -42.67
C SER A 302 9.31 5.35 -42.55
N ASN A 303 8.55 4.77 -43.48
CA ASN A 303 7.10 4.85 -43.48
C ASN A 303 6.52 4.18 -42.21
N PRO A 304 5.59 4.84 -41.48
CA PRO A 304 4.88 4.25 -40.36
C PRO A 304 4.31 2.84 -40.60
N ASP A 305 3.79 2.57 -41.80
CA ASP A 305 3.18 1.27 -42.12
C ASP A 305 4.25 0.18 -42.20
N THR A 306 5.39 0.47 -42.81
CA THR A 306 6.54 -0.44 -42.84
C THR A 306 7.07 -0.76 -41.43
N ILE A 307 7.11 0.23 -40.53
CA ILE A 307 7.51 0.01 -39.12
C ILE A 307 6.50 -0.90 -38.40
N ARG A 308 5.21 -0.73 -38.69
CA ARG A 308 4.14 -1.56 -38.12
C ARG A 308 4.22 -2.99 -38.64
N ASP A 309 4.44 -3.18 -39.93
CA ASP A 309 4.50 -4.51 -40.54
C ASP A 309 5.71 -5.31 -40.06
N LEU A 310 6.86 -4.64 -39.90
CA LEU A 310 8.09 -5.30 -39.47
C LEU A 310 8.13 -5.59 -37.96
N PHE A 311 7.73 -4.61 -37.13
CA PHE A 311 7.94 -4.68 -35.67
C PHE A 311 6.63 -4.81 -34.87
N GLY A 312 5.47 -4.64 -35.51
CA GLY A 312 4.19 -4.51 -34.81
C GLY A 312 4.08 -3.24 -33.97
N LEU A 313 4.90 -2.21 -34.25
CA LEU A 313 5.02 -1.00 -33.45
C LEU A 313 4.47 0.23 -34.18
N SER A 314 3.94 1.19 -33.42
CA SER A 314 3.72 2.53 -33.95
C SER A 314 5.06 3.26 -34.16
N LYS A 315 5.10 4.23 -35.08
CA LYS A 315 6.30 5.07 -35.31
C LYS A 315 6.79 5.77 -34.02
N LYS A 316 5.87 6.16 -33.13
CA LYS A 316 6.20 6.76 -31.83
C LYS A 316 6.84 5.74 -30.88
N ALA A 317 6.29 4.53 -30.79
CA ALA A 317 6.86 3.45 -29.96
C ALA A 317 8.25 3.03 -30.47
N PHE A 318 8.39 2.88 -31.79
CA PHE A 318 9.66 2.58 -32.44
C PHE A 318 10.75 3.62 -32.13
N LYS A 319 10.48 4.92 -32.30
CA LYS A 319 11.45 5.99 -31.95
C LYS A 319 11.85 5.96 -30.48
N ARG A 320 10.91 5.62 -29.60
CA ARG A 320 11.15 5.54 -28.15
C ARG A 320 12.05 4.36 -27.81
N ALA A 321 11.82 3.19 -28.40
CA ALA A 321 12.63 1.99 -28.22
C ALA A 321 14.03 2.12 -28.83
N VAL A 322 14.14 2.64 -30.06
CA VAL A 322 15.44 2.96 -30.68
C VAL A 322 16.22 3.98 -29.86
N GLY A 323 15.56 5.04 -29.37
CA GLY A 323 16.21 6.04 -28.52
C GLY A 323 16.75 5.47 -27.20
N ARG A 324 16.16 4.39 -26.69
CA ARG A 324 16.70 3.63 -25.55
C ARG A 324 17.90 2.78 -25.97
N LEU A 325 17.77 1.98 -27.03
CA LEU A 325 18.86 1.14 -27.56
C LEU A 325 20.12 1.94 -27.92
N LEU A 326 19.97 3.16 -28.43
CA LEU A 326 21.10 4.07 -28.70
C LEU A 326 21.80 4.54 -27.43
N LYS A 327 21.05 4.80 -26.35
CA LYS A 327 21.62 5.17 -25.05
C LYS A 327 22.34 4.00 -24.39
N ASP A 328 21.81 2.79 -24.59
CA ASP A 328 22.37 1.54 -24.06
C ASP A 328 23.55 1.03 -24.91
N GLY A 329 23.85 1.68 -26.04
CA GLY A 329 24.94 1.32 -26.95
C GLY A 329 24.70 0.06 -27.77
N ALA A 330 23.47 -0.50 -27.77
CA ALA A 330 23.13 -1.74 -28.46
C ALA A 330 22.90 -1.56 -29.97
N VAL A 331 22.60 -0.34 -30.42
CA VAL A 331 22.44 0.01 -31.84
C VAL A 331 23.13 1.34 -32.13
N SER A 332 23.44 1.60 -33.40
CA SER A 332 23.92 2.87 -33.92
C SER A 332 23.13 3.29 -35.16
N ILE A 333 23.34 4.53 -35.62
CA ILE A 333 22.73 5.05 -36.84
C ILE A 333 23.83 5.13 -37.91
N ASP A 334 23.60 4.53 -39.08
CA ASP A 334 24.53 4.59 -40.21
C ASP A 334 24.42 5.92 -40.99
N ASN A 335 25.29 6.09 -42.01
CA ASN A 335 25.33 7.29 -42.83
C ASN A 335 24.02 7.55 -43.61
N ASP A 336 23.22 6.50 -43.85
CA ASP A 336 21.95 6.57 -44.55
C ASP A 336 20.77 6.84 -43.59
N GLY A 337 21.05 6.96 -42.28
CA GLY A 337 20.06 7.22 -41.24
C GLY A 337 19.29 5.98 -40.79
N CYS A 338 19.79 4.78 -41.09
CA CYS A 338 19.20 3.50 -40.68
C CYS A 338 19.78 3.02 -39.35
N VAL A 339 18.95 2.32 -38.58
CA VAL A 339 19.34 1.71 -37.29
C VAL A 339 20.05 0.39 -37.58
N VAL A 340 21.27 0.24 -37.08
CA VAL A 340 22.09 -0.97 -37.20
C VAL A 340 22.53 -1.45 -35.83
N VAL A 341 22.65 -2.76 -35.64
CA VAL A 341 23.13 -3.33 -34.37
C VAL A 341 24.61 -2.95 -34.18
N ALA A 342 24.94 -2.43 -33.01
CA ALA A 342 26.32 -2.10 -32.68
C ALA A 342 27.13 -3.41 -32.56
N ARG A 343 28.31 -3.45 -33.17
CA ARG A 343 29.22 -4.61 -33.14
C ARG A 343 30.23 -4.49 -32.02
#